data_AF-A0A554LL25-F1
#
_entry.id   AF-A0A554LL25-F1
#
_cell.length_a   1.000
_cell.length_b   1.000
_cell.length_c   1.000
_cell.angle_alpha   90.00
_cell.angle_beta   90.00
_cell.angle_gamma   90.00
#
_symmetry.space_group_name_H-M   'P 1'
#
loop_
_entity.id
_entity.type
_entity.pdbx_description
1 polymer ?
#
loop_
_entity_poly.entity_id
_entity_poly.type
_entity_poly.pdbx_seq_one_letter_code
_entity_poly.pdbx_strand_id
1 'polypeptide(L)'
;MNEFDQFVKHKLKVKHYCRYTDDFVIVSNDRLYLENLLPEIQSFLGNKLKLKLHPDKISIRKFRQGIDFLGYVALPHHRLVRAKTKNRMIKKLRCKIDLFKSGEISEKSLYQSLNSYFGVLSHANAHNLKQEFLNKFWFWLKK
;
A
#
# COMPACT_ATOMS: atom_id res chain seq x y z
N MET A 1 -19.76 6.58 4.48
CA MET A 1 -19.05 5.48 3.78
C MET A 1 -19.75 4.12 3.89
N ASN A 2 -20.50 3.80 4.95
CA ASN A 2 -21.29 2.55 5.03
C ASN A 2 -22.28 2.40 3.85
N GLU A 3 -22.91 3.49 3.44
CA GLU A 3 -23.83 3.53 2.29
C GLU A 3 -23.18 3.06 0.98
N PHE A 4 -21.89 3.37 0.78
CA PHE A 4 -21.18 2.92 -0.41
C PHE A 4 -20.96 1.40 -0.40
N ASP A 5 -20.58 0.84 0.75
CA ASP A 5 -20.42 -0.61 0.88
C ASP A 5 -21.75 -1.34 0.65
N GLN A 6 -22.86 -0.79 1.18
CA GLN A 6 -24.19 -1.32 0.95
C GLN A 6 -24.60 -1.23 -0.53
N PHE A 7 -24.31 -0.12 -1.20
CA PHE A 7 -24.54 0.02 -2.64
C PHE A 7 -23.77 -1.03 -3.44
N VAL A 8 -22.47 -1.21 -3.16
CA VAL A 8 -21.63 -2.19 -3.83
C VAL A 8 -22.11 -3.63 -3.60
N LYS A 9 -22.55 -3.97 -2.38
CA LYS A 9 -22.96 -5.33 -2.03
C LYS A 9 -24.40 -5.68 -2.39
N HIS A 10 -25.34 -4.75 -2.24
CA HIS A 10 -26.77 -5.04 -2.43
C HIS A 10 -27.30 -4.60 -3.80
N LYS A 11 -26.77 -3.51 -4.37
CA LYS A 11 -27.20 -3.02 -5.70
C LYS A 11 -26.32 -3.60 -6.79
N LEU A 12 -25.02 -3.34 -6.76
CA LEU A 12 -24.07 -3.84 -7.77
C LEU A 12 -23.78 -5.35 -7.63
N LYS A 13 -24.07 -5.91 -6.45
CA LYS A 13 -23.86 -7.34 -6.11
C LYS A 13 -22.43 -7.82 -6.40
N VAL A 14 -21.45 -6.96 -6.15
CA VAL A 14 -20.04 -7.28 -6.39
C VAL A 14 -19.58 -8.37 -5.42
N LYS A 15 -19.21 -9.53 -5.99
CA LYS A 15 -18.78 -10.70 -5.24
C LYS A 15 -17.50 -10.42 -4.44
N HIS A 16 -16.44 -9.98 -5.11
CA HIS A 16 -15.13 -9.73 -4.49
C HIS A 16 -14.86 -8.23 -4.40
N TYR A 17 -15.05 -7.68 -3.21
CA TYR A 17 -14.86 -6.28 -2.89
C TYR A 17 -14.12 -6.16 -1.57
N CYS A 18 -13.11 -5.30 -1.52
CA CYS A 18 -12.39 -4.95 -0.31
C CYS A 18 -12.20 -3.43 -0.27
N ARG A 19 -12.43 -2.82 0.89
CA ARG A 19 -12.21 -1.39 1.13
C ARG A 19 -11.45 -1.18 2.42
N TYR A 20 -10.54 -0.22 2.38
CA TYR A 20 -9.83 0.32 3.53
C TYR A 20 -9.89 1.84 3.43
N THR A 21 -10.67 2.46 4.32
CA THR A 21 -10.99 3.89 4.28
C THR A 21 -11.47 4.33 2.89
N ASP A 22 -10.70 5.11 2.16
CA ASP A 22 -11.05 5.64 0.84
C ASP A 22 -10.55 4.75 -0.31
N ASP A 23 -9.59 3.85 -0.04
CA ASP A 23 -9.03 2.94 -1.03
C ASP A 23 -9.88 1.66 -1.10
N PHE A 24 -10.38 1.32 -2.28
CA PHE A 24 -11.11 0.07 -2.49
C PHE A 24 -10.63 -0.65 -3.75
N VAL A 25 -10.84 -1.97 -3.77
CA VAL A 25 -10.51 -2.84 -4.89
C VAL A 25 -11.68 -3.78 -5.16
N ILE A 26 -11.96 -3.96 -6.45
CA ILE A 26 -12.97 -4.91 -6.95
C ILE A 26 -12.24 -5.91 -7.84
N VAL A 27 -12.55 -7.20 -7.66
CA VAL A 27 -11.92 -8.28 -8.41
C VAL A 27 -12.97 -9.05 -9.22
N SER A 28 -12.76 -9.10 -10.53
CA SER A 28 -13.58 -9.87 -11.46
C SER A 28 -12.71 -10.50 -12.54
N ASN A 29 -13.20 -11.58 -13.14
CA ASN A 29 -12.59 -12.22 -14.31
C ASN A 29 -13.02 -11.54 -15.62
N ASP A 30 -14.09 -10.74 -15.59
CA ASP A 30 -14.59 -9.99 -16.74
C ASP A 30 -14.17 -8.53 -16.63
N ARG A 31 -13.39 -8.08 -17.62
CA ARG A 31 -12.93 -6.70 -17.71
C ARG A 31 -14.06 -5.75 -18.09
N LEU A 32 -14.95 -6.16 -19.00
CA LEU A 32 -16.06 -5.32 -19.46
C LEU A 32 -17.01 -5.04 -18.30
N TYR A 33 -17.26 -6.05 -17.45
CA TYR A 33 -17.97 -5.87 -16.20
C TYR A 33 -17.35 -4.78 -15.31
N LEU A 34 -16.02 -4.79 -15.11
CA LEU A 34 -15.34 -3.77 -14.31
C LEU A 34 -15.44 -2.36 -14.92
N GLU A 35 -15.34 -2.26 -16.24
CA GLU A 35 -15.48 -1.01 -16.98
C GLU A 35 -16.90 -0.45 -16.85
N ASN A 36 -17.92 -1.32 -16.88
CA ASN A 36 -19.33 -0.95 -16.70
C ASN A 36 -19.68 -0.56 -15.26
N LEU A 37 -18.99 -1.12 -14.25
CA LEU A 37 -19.19 -0.71 -12.85
C LEU A 37 -18.69 0.71 -12.56
N LEU A 38 -17.66 1.16 -13.28
CA LEU A 38 -17.03 2.45 -13.02
C LEU A 38 -17.99 3.65 -13.10
N PRO A 39 -18.80 3.83 -14.16
CA PRO A 39 -19.77 4.93 -14.23
C PRO A 39 -20.86 4.82 -13.15
N GLU A 40 -21.31 3.61 -12.79
CA GLU A 40 -22.29 3.41 -11.72
C GLU A 40 -21.74 3.87 -10.36
N ILE A 41 -20.49 3.49 -10.06
CA ILE A 41 -19.78 3.91 -8.85
C ILE A 41 -19.57 5.43 -8.85
N GLN A 42 -19.13 6.01 -9.96
CA GLN A 42 -18.92 7.47 -10.08
C GLN A 42 -20.23 8.24 -9.86
N SER A 43 -21.33 7.78 -10.46
CA SER A 43 -22.66 8.37 -10.29
C SER A 43 -23.12 8.29 -8.84
N PHE A 44 -22.99 7.15 -8.18
CA PHE A 44 -23.38 7.01 -6.78
C PHE A 44 -22.54 7.93 -5.87
N LEU A 45 -21.22 7.91 -6.03
CA LEU A 45 -20.32 8.74 -5.22
C LEU A 45 -20.59 10.24 -5.43
N GLY A 46 -20.79 10.67 -6.68
CA GLY A 46 -21.07 12.07 -7.01
C GLY A 46 -22.44 12.54 -6.52
N ASN A 47 -23.49 11.75 -6.77
CA ASN A 47 -24.86 12.17 -6.50
C ASN A 47 -25.27 12.01 -5.03
N LYS A 48 -24.81 10.94 -4.35
CA LYS A 48 -25.20 10.65 -2.96
C LYS A 48 -24.19 11.15 -1.95
N LEU A 49 -22.90 10.97 -2.23
CA LEU A 49 -21.83 11.33 -1.28
C LEU A 49 -21.13 12.64 -1.62
N LYS A 50 -21.45 13.27 -2.76
CA LYS A 50 -20.76 14.47 -3.29
C LYS A 50 -19.24 14.28 -3.39
N LEU A 51 -18.81 13.05 -3.66
CA LEU A 51 -17.41 12.67 -3.82
C LEU A 51 -17.08 12.46 -5.30
N LYS A 52 -15.91 12.94 -5.72
CA LYS A 52 -15.41 12.75 -7.08
C LYS A 52 -14.22 11.78 -7.08
N LEU A 53 -14.30 10.73 -7.89
CA LEU A 53 -13.15 9.87 -8.13
C LEU A 53 -12.15 10.60 -9.03
N HIS A 54 -10.89 10.59 -8.61
CA HIS A 54 -9.82 11.18 -9.41
C HIS A 54 -9.47 10.24 -10.58
N PRO A 55 -9.51 10.70 -11.85
CA PRO A 55 -9.28 9.83 -13.01
C PRO A 55 -7.94 9.12 -12.95
N ASP A 56 -6.88 9.84 -12.56
CA ASP A 56 -5.52 9.26 -12.48
C ASP A 56 -5.32 8.21 -11.37
N LYS A 57 -6.27 8.10 -10.43
CA LYS A 57 -6.22 7.12 -9.35
C LYS A 57 -7.05 5.87 -9.64
N ILE A 58 -7.80 5.85 -10.75
CA ILE A 58 -8.54 4.68 -11.19
C ILE A 58 -7.64 3.85 -12.10
N SER A 59 -7.55 2.55 -11.84
CA SER A 59 -6.82 1.65 -12.74
C SER A 59 -7.49 0.28 -12.82
N ILE A 60 -7.64 -0.22 -14.04
CA ILE A 60 -8.08 -1.59 -14.32
C ILE A 60 -6.88 -2.33 -14.92
N ARG A 61 -6.35 -3.30 -14.18
CA ARG A 61 -5.12 -4.03 -14.53
C ARG A 61 -5.26 -5.51 -14.25
N LYS A 62 -4.45 -6.32 -14.94
CA LYS A 62 -4.42 -7.77 -14.72
C LYS A 62 -3.71 -8.06 -13.39
N PHE A 63 -4.21 -9.01 -12.61
CA PHE A 63 -3.59 -9.37 -11.33
C PHE A 63 -2.13 -9.82 -11.47
N ARG A 64 -1.76 -10.44 -12.60
CA ARG A 64 -0.38 -10.82 -12.92
C ARG A 64 0.60 -9.63 -13.02
N GLN A 65 0.10 -8.42 -13.26
CA GLN A 65 0.93 -7.20 -13.32
C GLN A 65 1.23 -6.63 -11.92
N GLY A 66 0.61 -7.18 -10.87
CA GLY A 66 0.71 -6.67 -9.51
C GLY A 66 -0.30 -5.55 -9.26
N ILE A 67 -0.98 -5.62 -8.11
CA ILE A 67 -1.93 -4.60 -7.68
C ILE A 67 -1.39 -3.88 -6.46
N ASP A 68 -1.25 -2.57 -6.60
CA ASP A 68 -0.81 -1.68 -5.54
C ASP A 68 -1.94 -1.47 -4.51
N PHE A 69 -1.80 -2.04 -3.31
CA PHE A 69 -2.79 -1.92 -2.25
C PHE A 69 -2.14 -1.84 -0.85
N LEU A 70 -2.51 -0.83 -0.06
CA LEU A 70 -2.12 -0.65 1.35
C LEU A 70 -0.61 -0.78 1.64
N GLY A 71 0.22 -0.21 0.78
CA GLY A 71 1.68 -0.19 0.96
C GLY A 71 2.41 -1.44 0.43
N TYR A 72 1.66 -2.38 -0.15
CA TYR A 72 2.17 -3.58 -0.79
C TYR A 72 1.76 -3.66 -2.26
N VAL A 73 2.44 -4.53 -3.00
CA VAL A 73 2.07 -4.97 -4.34
C VAL A 73 1.66 -6.43 -4.23
N ALA A 74 0.38 -6.71 -4.44
CA ALA A 74 -0.18 -8.06 -4.42
C ALA A 74 0.02 -8.72 -5.80
N LEU A 75 0.72 -9.86 -5.82
CA LEU A 75 0.94 -10.71 -6.99
C LEU A 75 0.31 -12.09 -6.76
N PRO A 76 0.12 -12.92 -7.81
CA PRO A 76 -0.57 -14.20 -7.68
C PRO A 76 0.00 -15.17 -6.66
N HIS A 77 1.32 -15.20 -6.50
CA HIS A 77 2.01 -16.19 -5.65
C HIS A 77 2.82 -15.56 -4.52
N HIS A 78 2.90 -14.23 -4.46
CA HIS A 78 3.68 -13.53 -3.45
C HIS A 78 3.22 -12.08 -3.30
N ARG A 79 3.73 -11.40 -2.29
CA ARG A 79 3.47 -9.98 -2.05
C ARG A 79 4.79 -9.26 -1.94
N LEU A 80 4.93 -8.10 -2.57
CA LEU A 80 6.12 -7.26 -2.47
C LEU A 80 5.80 -5.99 -1.67
N VAL A 81 6.82 -5.37 -1.11
CA VAL A 81 6.70 -4.01 -0.54
C VAL A 81 6.66 -3.00 -1.68
N ARG A 82 5.73 -2.06 -1.65
CA ARG A 82 5.62 -1.01 -2.68
C ARG A 82 6.93 -0.21 -2.74
N ALA A 83 7.41 0.09 -3.95
CA ALA A 83 8.67 0.83 -4.16
C ALA A 83 8.69 2.18 -3.39
N LYS A 84 7.56 2.90 -3.37
CA LYS A 84 7.42 4.15 -2.59
C LYS A 84 7.61 3.92 -1.09
N THR A 85 7.08 2.83 -0.55
CA THR A 85 7.26 2.43 0.86
C THR A 85 8.72 2.11 1.13
N LYS A 86 9.36 1.27 0.29
CA LYS A 86 10.79 0.96 0.36
C LYS A 86 11.64 2.24 0.41
N ASN A 87 11.47 3.14 -0.56
CA ASN A 87 12.25 4.36 -0.67
C ASN A 87 12.06 5.28 0.55
N ARG A 88 10.81 5.37 1.05
CA ARG A 88 10.51 6.14 2.26
C ARG A 88 11.20 5.56 3.50
N MET A 89 11.19 4.24 3.66
CA MET A 89 11.85 3.57 4.79
C MET A 89 13.36 3.82 4.76
N ILE A 90 14.00 3.67 3.60
CA ILE A 90 15.44 3.92 3.41
C ILE A 90 15.80 5.37 3.74
N LYS A 91 15.04 6.34 3.22
CA LYS A 91 15.28 7.77 3.51
C LYS A 91 15.15 8.07 4.99
N LYS A 92 14.08 7.59 5.64
CA LYS A 92 13.85 7.80 7.07
C LYS A 92 14.90 7.13 7.95
N LEU A 93 15.35 5.93 7.57
CA LEU A 93 16.41 5.23 8.28
C LEU A 93 17.70 6.05 8.30
N ARG A 94 18.10 6.58 7.13
CA ARG A 94 19.29 7.44 7.02
C ARG A 94 19.19 8.63 7.96
N CYS A 95 18.09 9.38 7.91
CA CYS A 95 17.87 10.51 8.81
C CYS A 95 17.90 10.10 10.29
N LYS A 96 17.35 8.94 10.65
CA LYS A 96 17.41 8.43 12.04
C LYS A 96 18.83 8.08 12.48
N ILE A 97 19.67 7.56 11.59
CA ILE A 97 21.09 7.31 11.89
C ILE A 97 21.83 8.63 12.07
N ASP A 98 21.58 9.62 11.22
CA ASP A 98 22.20 10.94 11.35
C ASP A 98 21.86 11.59 12.70
N LEU A 99 20.58 11.53 13.12
CA LEU A 99 20.12 11.99 14.44
C LEU A 99 20.73 11.19 15.60
N PHE A 100 21.00 9.89 15.41
CA PHE A 100 21.64 9.08 16.44
C PHE A 100 23.10 9.50 16.62
N LYS A 101 23.82 9.76 15.53
CA LYS A 101 25.21 10.21 15.57
C LYS A 101 25.37 11.62 16.13
N SER A 102 24.41 12.51 15.92
CA SER A 102 24.40 13.83 16.56
C SER A 102 24.03 13.78 18.05
N GLY A 103 23.66 12.60 18.58
CA GLY A 103 23.25 12.41 19.97
C GLY A 103 21.81 12.85 20.27
N GLU A 104 21.04 13.23 19.26
CA GLU A 104 19.65 13.72 19.42
C GLU A 104 18.65 12.59 19.73
N ILE A 105 18.98 11.35 19.36
CA ILE A 105 18.17 10.17 19.71
C ILE A 105 19.02 9.09 20.37
N SER A 106 18.39 8.30 21.24
CA SER A 106 19.03 7.14 21.84
C SER A 106 19.14 5.96 20.88
N GLU A 107 20.08 5.06 21.16
CA GLU A 107 20.23 3.79 20.45
C GLU A 107 18.92 3.00 20.44
N LYS A 108 18.23 2.95 21.59
CA LYS A 108 16.91 2.31 21.71
C LYS A 108 15.90 2.84 20.68
N SER A 109 15.84 4.16 20.48
CA SER A 109 14.93 4.79 19.50
C SER A 109 15.28 4.41 18.05
N LEU A 110 16.58 4.30 17.75
CA LEU A 110 17.07 3.86 16.45
C LEU A 110 16.66 2.40 16.16
N TYR A 111 16.92 1.47 17.09
CA TYR A 111 16.56 0.07 16.93
C TYR A 111 15.05 -0.18 16.95
N GLN A 112 14.27 0.61 17.69
CA GLN A 112 12.80 0.57 17.60
C GLN A 112 12.31 0.92 16.20
N SER A 113 12.90 1.94 15.58
CA SER A 113 12.58 2.32 14.19
C SER A 113 12.96 1.20 13.21
N LEU A 114 14.14 0.58 13.39
CA LEU A 114 14.60 -0.54 12.58
C LEU A 114 13.65 -1.76 12.70
N ASN A 115 13.26 -2.13 13.91
CA ASN A 115 12.37 -3.26 14.17
C ASN A 115 10.95 -3.01 13.63
N SER A 116 10.45 -1.77 13.71
CA SER A 116 9.19 -1.38 13.08
C SER A 116 9.20 -1.64 11.57
N TYR A 117 10.32 -1.31 10.90
CA TYR A 117 10.50 -1.60 9.49
C TYR A 117 10.54 -3.10 9.20
N PHE A 118 11.19 -3.91 10.05
CA PHE A 118 11.16 -5.37 9.91
C PHE A 118 9.77 -5.97 10.05
N GLY A 119 8.91 -5.39 10.90
CA GLY A 119 7.50 -5.78 10.97
C GLY A 119 6.76 -5.55 9.65
N VAL A 120 7.06 -4.47 8.91
CA VAL A 120 6.49 -4.26 7.57
C VAL A 120 7.04 -5.27 6.56
N LEU A 121 8.35 -5.56 6.62
CA LEU A 121 8.99 -6.50 5.69
C LEU A 121 8.54 -7.95 5.92
N SER A 122 8.18 -8.34 7.15
CA SER A 122 7.78 -9.72 7.47
C SER A 122 6.47 -10.14 6.81
N HIS A 123 5.62 -9.19 6.43
CA HIS A 123 4.35 -9.45 5.73
C HIS A 123 4.48 -9.49 4.20
N ALA A 124 5.72 -9.46 3.67
CA ALA A 124 6.00 -9.52 2.24
C ALA A 124 7.15 -10.49 1.94
N ASN A 125 7.25 -10.93 0.69
CA ASN A 125 8.44 -11.58 0.17
C ASN A 125 9.55 -10.52 0.02
N ALA A 126 10.24 -10.27 1.14
CA ALA A 126 11.18 -9.18 1.29
C ALA A 126 12.51 -9.63 1.90
N HIS A 127 12.88 -10.91 1.78
CA HIS A 127 14.14 -11.43 2.34
C HIS A 127 15.35 -10.64 1.82
N ASN A 128 15.48 -10.53 0.49
CA ASN A 128 16.59 -9.79 -0.13
C ASN A 128 16.55 -8.31 0.21
N LEU A 129 15.35 -7.73 0.31
CA LEU A 129 15.16 -6.34 0.70
C LEU A 129 15.59 -6.10 2.16
N LYS A 130 15.30 -7.04 3.07
CA LYS A 130 15.73 -6.98 4.47
C LYS A 130 17.26 -7.01 4.57
N GLN A 131 17.92 -7.87 3.80
CA GLN A 131 19.39 -7.92 3.76
C GLN A 131 19.99 -6.61 3.20
N GLU A 132 19.43 -6.08 2.10
CA GLU A 132 19.84 -4.78 1.56
C GLU A 132 19.69 -3.66 2.63
N PHE A 133 18.58 -3.68 3.38
CA PHE A 133 18.29 -2.72 4.42
C PHE A 133 19.28 -2.78 5.59
N LEU A 134 19.60 -4.00 6.05
CA LEU A 134 20.61 -4.25 7.09
C LEU A 134 22.00 -3.81 6.65
N ASN A 135 22.40 -4.13 5.42
CA ASN A 135 23.71 -3.72 4.88
C ASN A 135 23.85 -2.20 4.86
N LYS A 136 22.81 -1.48 4.40
CA LYS A 136 22.79 -0.01 4.44
C LYS A 136 22.83 0.53 5.87
N PHE A 137 22.07 -0.07 6.79
CA PHE A 137 22.06 0.31 8.20
C PHE A 137 23.47 0.26 8.81
N TRP A 138 24.14 -0.90 8.70
CA TRP A 138 25.49 -1.08 9.25
C TRP A 138 26.54 -0.21 8.57
N PHE A 139 26.47 -0.07 7.24
CA PHE A 139 27.37 0.79 6.50
C PHE A 139 27.25 2.25 6.96
N TRP A 140 26.03 2.76 7.11
CA TRP A 140 25.80 4.12 7.57
C TRP A 140 26.12 4.31 9.04
N LEU A 141 25.92 3.31 9.90
CA LEU A 141 26.23 3.43 11.33
C LEU A 141 27.74 3.52 11.58
N LYS A 142 28.56 2.81 10.79
CA LYS A 142 30.03 2.77 10.94
C LYS A 142 30.76 3.97 10.34
N LYS A 143 30.21 4.59 9.30
CA LYS A 143 30.80 5.76 8.63
C LYS A 143 30.61 7.03 9.46
#